data_AF-T0LLI5-F1
#
_entry.id   AF-T0LLI5-F1
#
_cell.length_a   1.000
_cell.length_b   1.000
_cell.length_c   1.000
_cell.angle_alpha   90.00
_cell.angle_beta   90.00
_cell.angle_gamma   90.00
#
_symmetry.space_group_name_H-M   'P 1'
#
loop_
_entity.id
_entity.type
_entity.pdbx_description
1 polymer ?
#
loop_
_entity_poly.entity_id
_entity_poly.type
_entity_poly.pdbx_seq_one_letter_code
_entity_poly.pdbx_strand_id
1 'polypeptide(L)'
;MTLIKDIPHKMERLIIDSNNIDKLVRMKTARKLHESQVRKIRRLLDDGMHFSAPMVVNAVDGGKGPERNEIIDGNNRTEAIRRKIADDPDFSIEVDFIRYVALTPQQKADVFDRYNQGIRVSKQDMMVVHQTELPAVRDIIKAYPVQVDFGQGVKDHDSPSVQLSAIVRAHLSARKKYSLNSVPTARWQLAKGLDRKDYEDTVAFGADLKEFASDQYREGRTIMKIPAMTIIYRIWYLNCIEMPFMGTVDESRKAFRDRAWDVLHWEKVINAFRNTNIGGGKGHLAIEAEHGFVDAANHNHSGQLKYPSEFYGRTLEVS
;
A
#
# COMPACT_ATOMS: atom_id res chain seq x y z
N MET A 1 17.19 7.45 -11.75
CA MET A 1 16.08 8.36 -11.43
C MET A 1 16.49 9.72 -11.96
N THR A 2 15.96 10.11 -13.12
CA THR A 2 16.20 11.45 -13.65
C THR A 2 15.45 12.40 -12.73
N LEU A 3 16.16 13.06 -11.81
CA LEU A 3 15.59 14.14 -11.02
C LEU A 3 15.02 15.13 -12.03
N ILE A 4 13.70 15.29 -12.04
CA ILE A 4 13.07 16.29 -12.89
C ILE A 4 13.70 17.64 -12.53
N LYS A 5 14.06 18.39 -13.58
CA LYS A 5 14.54 19.78 -13.56
C LYS A 5 13.88 20.56 -12.43
N ASP A 6 14.63 21.47 -11.81
CA ASP A 6 14.13 22.36 -10.76
C ASP A 6 12.80 22.99 -11.15
N ILE A 7 11.73 22.45 -10.58
CA ILE A 7 10.39 22.98 -10.77
C ILE A 7 10.37 24.31 -10.01
N PRO A 8 10.08 25.44 -10.70
CA PRO A 8 10.06 26.75 -10.06
C PRO A 8 9.10 26.76 -8.88
N HIS A 9 9.57 27.31 -7.76
CA HIS A 9 8.79 27.48 -6.55
C HIS A 9 9.22 28.75 -5.83
N LYS A 10 8.36 29.21 -4.91
CA LYS A 10 8.67 30.32 -4.01
C LYS A 10 8.60 29.83 -2.58
N MET A 11 9.53 30.30 -1.76
CA MET A 11 9.40 30.18 -0.31
C MET A 11 8.71 31.45 0.19
N GLU A 12 7.64 31.29 0.95
CA GLU A 12 6.89 32.40 1.53
C GLU A 12 6.44 32.04 2.93
N ARG A 13 6.28 33.05 3.77
CA ARG A 13 5.91 32.89 5.17
C ARG A 13 4.51 33.44 5.35
N LEU A 14 3.60 32.61 5.82
CA LEU A 14 2.18 32.94 5.92
C LEU A 14 1.69 32.72 7.34
N ILE A 15 0.90 33.67 7.84
CA ILE A 15 0.15 33.49 9.08
C ILE A 15 -1.09 32.66 8.74
N ILE A 16 -1.23 31.50 9.36
CA ILE A 16 -2.40 30.64 9.24
C ILE A 16 -3.34 30.90 10.41
N ASP A 17 -4.60 31.19 10.10
CA ASP A 17 -5.64 31.60 11.04
C ASP A 17 -7.03 31.08 10.61
N SER A 18 -8.07 31.45 11.37
CA SER A 18 -9.46 31.13 11.08
C SER A 18 -9.97 31.65 9.72
N ASN A 19 -9.34 32.67 9.14
CA ASN A 19 -9.75 33.26 7.87
C ASN A 19 -9.17 32.53 6.65
N ASN A 20 -8.11 31.74 6.83
CA ASN A 20 -7.39 31.15 5.70
C ASN A 20 -7.11 29.64 5.81
N ILE A 21 -7.31 28.98 6.96
CA ILE A 21 -7.06 27.55 7.11
C ILE A 21 -7.88 26.68 6.13
N ASP A 22 -9.07 27.12 5.75
CA ASP A 22 -9.94 26.40 4.80
C ASP A 22 -9.50 26.55 3.34
N LYS A 23 -8.58 27.49 3.06
CA LYS A 23 -7.94 27.64 1.75
C LYS A 23 -6.87 26.57 1.51
N LEU A 24 -6.42 25.88 2.57
CA LEU A 24 -5.49 24.76 2.51
C LEU A 24 -6.24 23.44 2.31
N VAL A 25 -6.30 23.00 1.06
CA VAL A 25 -7.09 21.85 0.64
C VAL A 25 -6.22 20.59 0.54
N ARG A 26 -6.73 19.44 0.95
CA ARG A 26 -6.01 18.17 0.78
C ARG A 26 -6.09 17.72 -0.68
N MET A 27 -4.97 17.27 -1.24
CA MET A 27 -4.96 16.62 -2.55
C MET A 27 -5.90 15.40 -2.56
N LYS A 28 -6.51 15.11 -3.71
CA LYS A 28 -7.29 13.87 -3.91
C LYS A 28 -6.46 12.61 -3.63
N THR A 29 -5.16 12.67 -3.89
CA THR A 29 -4.18 11.61 -3.68
C THR A 29 -3.34 11.82 -2.41
N ALA A 30 -3.86 12.57 -1.43
CA ALA A 30 -3.14 12.83 -0.18
C ALA A 30 -3.00 11.57 0.67
N ARG A 31 -1.89 11.49 1.41
CA ARG A 31 -1.68 10.48 2.45
C ARG A 31 -2.81 10.47 3.48
N LYS A 32 -3.00 9.31 4.11
CA LYS A 32 -3.95 9.18 5.23
C LYS A 32 -3.49 10.06 6.40
N LEU A 33 -4.45 10.68 7.09
CA LEU A 33 -4.17 11.38 8.33
C LEU A 33 -3.90 10.36 9.44
N HIS A 34 -2.81 10.55 10.16
CA HIS A 34 -2.45 9.71 11.29
C HIS A 34 -2.86 10.42 12.57
N GLU A 35 -3.96 9.98 13.20
CA GLU A 35 -4.49 10.58 14.43
C GLU A 35 -3.44 10.70 15.56
N SER A 36 -2.53 9.75 15.68
CA SER A 36 -1.42 9.83 16.64
C SER A 36 -0.48 11.01 16.35
N GLN A 37 -0.18 11.28 15.08
CA GLN A 37 0.66 12.41 14.67
C GLN A 37 -0.10 13.73 14.81
N VAL A 38 -1.36 13.78 14.39
CA VAL A 38 -2.22 14.97 14.54
C VAL A 38 -2.32 15.37 16.01
N ARG A 39 -2.62 14.42 16.91
CA ARG A 39 -2.67 14.67 18.36
C ARG A 39 -1.34 15.12 18.93
N LYS A 40 -0.22 14.52 18.48
CA LYS A 40 1.12 14.93 18.92
C LYS A 40 1.41 16.38 18.53
N ILE A 41 1.15 16.74 17.27
CA ILE A 41 1.38 18.10 16.76
C ILE A 41 0.47 19.08 17.51
N ARG A 42 -0.81 18.75 17.70
CA ARG A 42 -1.74 19.60 18.43
C ARG A 42 -1.25 19.90 19.85
N ARG A 43 -0.78 18.90 20.61
CA ARG A 43 -0.20 19.12 21.94
C ARG A 43 0.97 20.10 21.90
N LEU A 44 1.85 19.99 20.91
CA LEU A 44 2.95 20.95 20.74
C LEU A 44 2.43 22.37 20.51
N LEU A 45 1.36 22.53 19.71
CA LEU A 45 0.72 23.83 19.49
C LEU A 45 0.06 24.38 20.77
N ASP A 46 -0.55 23.51 21.58
CA ASP A 46 -1.13 23.89 22.89
C ASP A 46 -0.05 24.39 23.87
N ASP A 47 1.16 23.83 23.79
CA ASP A 47 2.32 24.25 24.58
C ASP A 47 3.04 25.49 24.00
N GLY A 48 2.51 26.11 22.94
CA GLY A 48 3.11 27.26 22.27
C GLY A 48 4.35 26.93 21.43
N MET A 49 4.60 25.65 21.12
CA MET A 49 5.73 25.22 20.31
C MET A 49 5.44 25.27 18.81
N HIS A 50 6.47 25.60 18.03
CA HIS A 50 6.42 25.65 16.57
C HIS A 50 7.10 24.42 15.93
N PHE A 51 6.66 24.01 14.74
CA PHE A 51 7.38 23.02 13.93
C PHE A 51 8.30 23.71 12.91
N SER A 52 9.54 23.23 12.73
CA SER A 52 10.52 23.89 11.86
C SER A 52 10.42 23.50 10.39
N ALA A 53 9.73 22.39 10.07
CA ALA A 53 9.59 21.95 8.69
C ALA A 53 8.60 22.86 7.94
N PRO A 54 8.89 23.26 6.69
CA PRO A 54 7.94 24.02 5.88
C PRO A 54 6.76 23.16 5.43
N MET A 55 5.64 23.79 5.10
CA MET A 55 4.53 23.16 4.39
C MET A 55 4.75 23.25 2.89
N VAL A 56 4.39 22.20 2.14
CA VAL A 56 4.60 22.16 0.69
C VAL A 56 3.24 22.15 0.00
N VAL A 57 3.00 23.15 -0.84
CA VAL A 57 1.69 23.37 -1.45
C VAL A 57 1.77 23.64 -2.96
N ASN A 58 0.67 23.35 -3.65
CA ASN A 58 0.44 23.70 -5.05
C ASN A 58 -0.72 24.69 -5.17
N ALA A 59 -0.48 25.87 -5.72
CA ALA A 59 -1.51 26.82 -6.06
C ALA A 59 -2.23 26.37 -7.35
N VAL A 60 -3.48 25.94 -7.23
CA VAL A 60 -4.22 25.33 -8.34
C VAL A 60 -4.68 26.37 -9.37
N ASP A 61 -5.09 27.56 -8.93
CA ASP A 61 -5.63 28.62 -9.80
C ASP A 61 -4.55 29.52 -10.42
N GLY A 62 -3.35 28.98 -10.66
CA GLY A 62 -2.23 29.74 -11.22
C GLY A 62 -1.77 30.93 -10.36
N GLY A 63 -2.15 30.94 -9.06
CA GLY A 63 -1.90 32.05 -8.14
C GLY A 63 -2.77 33.29 -8.38
N LYS A 64 -3.84 33.21 -9.19
CA LYS A 64 -4.66 34.36 -9.60
C LYS A 64 -6.10 34.38 -9.05
N GLY A 65 -6.52 33.34 -8.32
CA GLY A 65 -7.85 33.22 -7.71
C GLY A 65 -7.80 33.20 -6.18
N PRO A 66 -8.97 33.11 -5.48
CA PRO A 66 -9.00 32.90 -4.03
C PRO A 66 -8.19 31.65 -3.70
N GLU A 67 -7.07 31.84 -2.99
CA GLU A 67 -5.93 30.92 -2.97
C GLU A 67 -6.25 29.49 -2.56
N ARG A 68 -6.71 28.62 -3.47
CA ARG A 68 -6.77 27.19 -3.20
C ARG A 68 -5.38 26.60 -3.33
N ASN A 69 -4.78 26.35 -2.18
CA ASN A 69 -3.48 25.73 -2.05
C ASN A 69 -3.67 24.25 -1.69
N GLU A 70 -3.39 23.37 -2.64
CA GLU A 70 -3.40 21.93 -2.41
C GLU A 70 -2.15 21.50 -1.65
N ILE A 71 -2.33 20.81 -0.53
CA ILE A 71 -1.25 20.36 0.34
C ILE A 71 -0.60 19.09 -0.23
N ILE A 72 0.66 19.22 -0.65
CA ILE A 72 1.51 18.10 -1.08
C ILE A 72 2.14 17.44 0.15
N ASP A 73 2.77 18.24 1.01
CA ASP A 73 3.30 17.80 2.30
C ASP A 73 2.86 18.73 3.45
N GLY A 74 2.60 18.14 4.61
CA GLY A 74 2.07 18.86 5.77
C GLY A 74 0.62 18.51 6.15
N ASN A 75 0.01 17.50 5.53
CA ASN A 75 -1.38 17.10 5.79
C ASN A 75 -1.73 16.96 7.29
N ASN A 76 -0.89 16.27 8.09
CA ASN A 76 -1.13 16.12 9.54
C ASN A 76 -0.94 17.43 10.31
N ARG A 77 -0.04 18.32 9.85
CA ARG A 77 0.20 19.64 10.44
C ARG A 77 -1.00 20.55 10.20
N THR A 78 -1.49 20.61 8.96
CA THR A 78 -2.71 21.35 8.62
C THR A 78 -3.90 20.87 9.44
N GLU A 79 -4.09 19.56 9.58
CA GLU A 79 -5.19 19.01 10.36
C GLU A 79 -5.08 19.38 11.84
N ALA A 80 -3.87 19.34 12.42
CA ALA A 80 -3.65 19.76 13.80
C ALA A 80 -3.94 21.25 13.99
N ILE A 81 -3.50 22.12 13.07
CA ILE A 81 -3.79 23.56 13.07
C ILE A 81 -5.29 23.81 12.96
N ARG A 82 -5.98 23.12 12.02
CA ARG A 82 -7.44 23.24 11.86
C ARG A 82 -8.19 22.89 13.14
N ARG A 83 -7.79 21.82 13.83
CA ARG A 83 -8.39 21.46 15.12
C ARG A 83 -8.08 22.49 16.21
N LYS A 84 -6.86 23.02 16.25
CA LYS A 84 -6.48 24.08 17.21
C LYS A 84 -7.32 25.34 17.01
N ILE A 85 -7.47 25.80 15.77
CA ILE A 85 -8.30 26.96 15.41
C ILE A 85 -9.78 26.73 15.73
N ALA A 86 -10.28 25.49 15.55
CA ALA A 86 -11.65 25.16 15.90
C ALA A 86 -11.92 25.27 17.42
N ASP A 87 -10.91 24.97 18.24
CA ASP A 87 -11.00 25.10 19.70
C ASP A 87 -10.70 26.54 20.18
N ASP A 88 -9.89 27.29 19.43
CA ASP A 88 -9.43 28.64 19.73
C ASP A 88 -9.41 29.49 18.43
N PRO A 89 -10.52 30.17 18.08
CA PRO A 89 -10.64 30.91 16.81
C PRO A 89 -9.68 32.09 16.62
N ASP A 90 -9.10 32.59 17.71
CA ASP A 90 -8.12 33.68 17.72
C ASP A 90 -6.67 33.16 17.54
N PHE A 91 -6.50 31.83 17.59
CA PHE A 91 -5.20 31.21 17.34
C PHE A 91 -4.70 31.53 15.94
N SER A 92 -3.43 31.93 15.87
CA SER A 92 -2.70 32.11 14.61
C SER A 92 -1.29 31.55 14.72
N ILE A 93 -0.74 31.11 13.59
CA ILE A 93 0.60 30.53 13.53
C ILE A 93 1.32 30.92 12.24
N GLU A 94 2.55 31.41 12.36
CA GLU A 94 3.38 31.77 11.22
C GLU A 94 4.12 30.55 10.66
N VAL A 95 3.77 30.10 9.46
CA VAL A 95 4.35 28.89 8.86
C VAL A 95 5.09 29.23 7.58
N ASP A 96 6.28 28.64 7.42
CA ASP A 96 7.01 28.68 6.16
C ASP A 96 6.36 27.73 5.13
N PHE A 97 6.05 28.25 3.96
CA PHE A 97 5.49 27.54 2.82
C PHE A 97 6.50 27.47 1.68
N ILE A 98 6.53 26.31 1.03
CA ILE A 98 7.14 26.11 -0.28
C ILE A 98 5.99 25.97 -1.27
N ARG A 99 5.79 27.01 -2.06
CA ARG A 99 4.66 27.15 -2.97
C ARG A 99 5.08 26.90 -4.41
N TYR A 100 4.45 25.89 -5.00
CA TYR A 100 4.48 25.61 -6.42
C TYR A 100 3.23 26.17 -7.11
N VAL A 101 3.29 26.33 -8.43
CA VAL A 101 2.18 26.87 -9.22
C VAL A 101 1.78 25.86 -10.30
N ALA A 102 0.48 25.53 -10.34
CA ALA A 102 -0.14 24.74 -11.40
C ALA A 102 0.59 23.41 -11.72
N LEU A 103 1.02 22.68 -10.69
CA LEU A 103 1.66 21.38 -10.87
C LEU A 103 0.69 20.37 -11.49
N THR A 104 1.20 19.60 -12.44
CA THR A 104 0.55 18.37 -12.92
C THR A 104 0.53 17.28 -11.83
N PRO A 105 -0.33 16.25 -11.92
CA PRO A 105 -0.32 15.14 -10.98
C PRO A 105 1.05 14.47 -10.81
N GLN A 106 1.77 14.25 -11.92
CA GLN A 106 3.13 13.71 -11.91
C GLN A 106 4.08 14.60 -11.11
N GLN A 107 4.11 15.90 -11.42
CA GLN A 107 4.97 16.85 -10.72
C GLN A 107 4.65 16.95 -9.22
N LYS A 108 3.37 16.88 -8.81
CA LYS A 108 3.00 16.85 -7.38
C LYS A 108 3.62 15.65 -6.68
N ALA A 109 3.62 14.51 -7.33
CA ALA A 109 4.17 13.29 -6.77
C ALA A 109 5.72 13.32 -6.75
N ASP A 110 6.36 13.89 -7.75
CA ASP A 110 7.82 14.11 -7.75
C ASP A 110 8.26 15.12 -6.66
N VAL A 111 7.46 16.17 -6.44
CA VAL A 111 7.66 17.11 -5.32
C VAL A 111 7.46 16.40 -3.99
N PHE A 112 6.43 15.57 -3.87
CA PHE A 112 6.21 14.76 -2.67
C PHE A 112 7.43 13.88 -2.35
N ASP A 113 7.96 13.18 -3.35
CA ASP A 113 9.16 12.33 -3.22
C ASP A 113 10.38 13.13 -2.76
N ARG A 114 10.59 14.31 -3.34
CA ARG A 114 11.69 15.21 -2.98
C ARG A 114 11.65 15.60 -1.50
N TYR A 115 10.49 16.03 -0.99
CA TYR A 115 10.36 16.49 0.40
C TYR A 115 10.23 15.36 1.42
N ASN A 116 9.94 14.14 0.97
CA ASN A 116 9.92 12.95 1.83
C ASN A 116 11.18 12.08 1.65
N GLN A 117 12.20 12.56 0.94
CA GLN A 117 13.46 11.84 0.79
C GLN A 117 14.13 11.66 2.16
N GLY A 118 14.51 10.42 2.48
CA GLY A 118 15.09 10.07 3.78
C GLY A 118 14.06 9.89 4.91
N ILE A 119 12.80 10.28 4.70
CA ILE A 119 11.70 10.01 5.64
C ILE A 119 11.14 8.62 5.33
N ARG A 120 10.93 7.81 6.37
CA ARG A 120 10.26 6.51 6.21
C ARG A 120 8.79 6.71 5.88
N VAL A 121 8.45 6.69 4.60
CA VAL A 121 7.07 6.69 4.11
C VAL A 121 6.53 5.26 4.02
N SER A 122 5.25 5.06 4.34
CA SER A 122 4.61 3.76 4.20
C SER A 122 4.44 3.41 2.72
N LYS A 123 4.43 2.11 2.39
CA LYS A 123 4.23 1.67 0.99
C LYS A 123 2.86 2.11 0.46
N GLN A 124 1.85 2.00 1.29
CA GLN A 124 0.50 2.48 1.02
C GLN A 124 0.49 3.96 0.64
N ASP A 125 1.13 4.81 1.44
CA ASP A 125 1.18 6.25 1.17
C ASP A 125 1.82 6.57 -0.18
N MET A 126 2.92 5.89 -0.52
CA MET A 126 3.56 6.04 -1.84
C MET A 126 2.58 5.66 -2.96
N MET A 127 1.88 4.53 -2.81
CA MET A 127 0.94 4.07 -3.83
C MET A 127 -0.26 5.00 -4.00
N VAL A 128 -0.76 5.58 -2.91
CA VAL A 128 -1.84 6.59 -2.95
C VAL A 128 -1.37 7.83 -3.73
N VAL A 129 -0.21 8.38 -3.39
CA VAL A 129 0.30 9.63 -3.98
C VAL A 129 0.53 9.46 -5.48
N HIS A 130 1.12 8.34 -5.89
CA HIS A 130 1.47 8.08 -7.28
C HIS A 130 0.44 7.24 -8.05
N GLN A 131 -0.78 7.07 -7.53
CA GLN A 131 -1.78 6.19 -8.17
C GLN A 131 -2.07 6.57 -9.64
N THR A 132 -1.94 7.85 -10.00
CA THR A 132 -2.16 8.34 -11.37
C THR A 132 -1.03 8.01 -12.33
N GLU A 133 0.17 7.71 -11.82
CA GLU A 133 1.34 7.31 -12.62
C GLU A 133 1.32 5.83 -13.00
N LEU A 134 0.30 5.12 -12.54
CA LEU A 134 0.14 3.70 -12.76
C LEU A 134 -1.11 3.50 -13.63
N PRO A 135 -1.02 3.73 -14.97
CA PRO A 135 -2.16 3.53 -15.87
C PRO A 135 -2.87 2.21 -15.63
N ALA A 136 -2.12 1.16 -15.31
CA ALA A 136 -2.64 -0.16 -15.07
C ALA A 136 -3.18 -0.40 -13.65
N VAL A 137 -2.85 0.42 -12.65
CA VAL A 137 -3.54 0.35 -11.34
C VAL A 137 -5.00 0.74 -11.50
N ARG A 138 -5.30 1.72 -12.35
CA ARG A 138 -6.70 2.04 -12.71
C ARG A 138 -7.41 0.82 -13.31
N ASP A 139 -6.72 0.05 -14.14
CA ASP A 139 -7.30 -1.12 -14.80
C ASP A 139 -7.43 -2.31 -13.81
N ILE A 140 -6.48 -2.48 -12.88
CA ILE A 140 -6.58 -3.41 -11.74
C ILE A 140 -7.80 -3.06 -10.87
N ILE A 141 -7.99 -1.80 -10.48
CA ILE A 141 -9.14 -1.37 -9.68
C ILE A 141 -10.46 -1.74 -10.37
N LYS A 142 -10.54 -1.54 -11.69
CA LYS A 142 -11.75 -1.84 -12.47
C LYS A 142 -12.02 -3.33 -12.60
N ALA A 143 -10.97 -4.14 -12.70
CA ALA A 143 -11.09 -5.56 -13.01
C ALA A 143 -11.16 -6.46 -11.77
N TYR A 144 -10.71 -5.99 -10.60
CA TYR A 144 -10.77 -6.79 -9.39
C TYR A 144 -12.21 -7.00 -8.92
N PRO A 145 -12.54 -8.19 -8.40
CA PRO A 145 -13.88 -8.53 -7.94
C PRO A 145 -14.31 -7.86 -6.65
N VAL A 146 -13.35 -7.23 -5.98
CA VAL A 146 -13.51 -6.56 -4.69
C VAL A 146 -12.99 -5.15 -4.78
N GLN A 147 -13.43 -4.34 -3.82
CA GLN A 147 -12.87 -3.02 -3.67
C GLN A 147 -11.36 -3.11 -3.42
N VAL A 148 -10.59 -2.49 -4.30
CA VAL A 148 -9.15 -2.33 -4.11
C VAL A 148 -8.92 -1.15 -3.18
N ASP A 149 -8.47 -1.44 -1.95
CA ASP A 149 -8.09 -0.43 -0.97
C ASP A 149 -6.65 0.04 -1.20
N PHE A 150 -6.48 1.35 -1.18
CA PHE A 150 -5.16 1.99 -1.19
C PHE A 150 -4.55 2.11 0.22
N GLY A 151 -5.18 1.47 1.21
CA GLY A 151 -4.80 1.53 2.62
C GLY A 151 -5.32 2.75 3.35
N GLN A 152 -6.29 3.45 2.76
CA GLN A 152 -6.99 4.52 3.47
C GLN A 152 -8.01 3.95 4.46
N GLY A 153 -8.30 2.66 4.37
CA GLY A 153 -9.36 1.97 5.08
C GLY A 153 -10.64 2.12 4.27
N VAL A 154 -11.17 1.00 3.79
CA VAL A 154 -12.50 0.98 3.21
C VAL A 154 -13.49 1.37 4.31
N LYS A 155 -14.25 2.44 4.08
CA LYS A 155 -15.27 2.93 5.02
C LYS A 155 -16.48 1.99 5.11
N ASP A 156 -16.65 1.16 4.10
CA ASP A 156 -17.67 0.14 4.04
C ASP A 156 -17.11 -1.17 4.60
N HIS A 157 -17.35 -1.41 5.88
CA HIS A 157 -16.92 -2.63 6.56
C HIS A 157 -17.61 -3.89 6.02
N ASP A 158 -18.71 -3.71 5.30
CA ASP A 158 -19.55 -4.80 4.78
C ASP A 158 -19.10 -5.23 3.38
N SER A 159 -18.28 -4.40 2.72
CA SER A 159 -17.69 -4.72 1.43
C SER A 159 -16.30 -5.34 1.59
N PRO A 160 -16.09 -6.56 1.10
CA PRO A 160 -14.77 -7.18 1.13
C PRO A 160 -13.80 -6.37 0.26
N SER A 161 -12.58 -6.21 0.76
CA SER A 161 -11.56 -5.40 0.10
C SER A 161 -10.18 -6.05 0.15
N VAL A 162 -9.35 -5.70 -0.83
CA VAL A 162 -7.96 -6.14 -0.94
C VAL A 162 -7.05 -4.93 -1.03
N GLN A 163 -5.93 -4.96 -0.31
CA GLN A 163 -4.96 -3.87 -0.41
C GLN A 163 -4.19 -3.96 -1.73
N LEU A 164 -4.14 -2.86 -2.49
CA LEU A 164 -3.37 -2.80 -3.74
C LEU A 164 -1.90 -3.17 -3.53
N SER A 165 -1.33 -2.76 -2.40
CA SER A 165 0.05 -3.11 -2.04
C SER A 165 0.26 -4.61 -1.83
N ALA A 166 -0.79 -5.34 -1.42
CA ALA A 166 -0.76 -6.79 -1.29
C ALA A 166 -0.70 -7.44 -2.67
N ILE A 167 -1.55 -6.98 -3.60
CA ILE A 167 -1.58 -7.45 -4.99
C ILE A 167 -0.22 -7.24 -5.66
N VAL A 168 0.27 -6.00 -5.64
CA VAL A 168 1.55 -5.64 -6.29
C VAL A 168 2.72 -6.41 -5.66
N ARG A 169 2.72 -6.57 -4.33
CA ARG A 169 3.74 -7.37 -3.64
C ARG A 169 3.68 -8.83 -4.04
N ALA A 170 2.48 -9.41 -4.11
CA ALA A 170 2.27 -10.80 -4.44
C ALA A 170 2.80 -11.10 -5.85
N HIS A 171 2.46 -10.22 -6.80
CA HIS A 171 2.96 -10.28 -8.17
C HIS A 171 4.49 -10.18 -8.26
N LEU A 172 5.09 -9.14 -7.66
CA LEU A 172 6.55 -8.97 -7.67
C LEU A 172 7.29 -10.15 -7.01
N SER A 173 6.70 -10.71 -5.94
CA SER A 173 7.24 -11.87 -5.24
C SER A 173 7.17 -13.15 -6.07
N ALA A 174 6.18 -13.30 -6.93
CA ALA A 174 6.06 -14.44 -7.84
C ALA A 174 7.08 -14.34 -8.99
N ARG A 175 7.03 -13.25 -9.77
CA ARG A 175 7.80 -13.10 -11.01
C ARG A 175 9.32 -13.01 -10.80
N LYS A 176 9.76 -12.18 -9.86
CA LYS A 176 11.17 -11.73 -9.83
C LYS A 176 12.01 -12.43 -8.76
N LYS A 177 11.45 -13.44 -8.06
CA LYS A 177 12.09 -14.15 -6.93
C LYS A 177 12.73 -13.20 -5.90
N TYR A 178 12.28 -11.94 -5.80
CA TYR A 178 12.90 -10.95 -4.93
C TYR A 178 12.58 -11.23 -3.46
N SER A 179 13.62 -11.18 -2.63
CA SER A 179 13.49 -11.13 -1.17
C SER A 179 12.67 -9.90 -0.75
N LEU A 180 11.67 -10.16 0.08
CA LEU A 180 10.60 -9.26 0.50
C LEU A 180 11.05 -8.11 1.43
N ASN A 181 12.35 -7.83 1.53
CA ASN A 181 12.96 -6.92 2.52
C ASN A 181 13.43 -5.56 1.98
N SER A 182 13.23 -5.26 0.68
CA SER A 182 13.69 -3.97 0.12
C SER A 182 12.90 -2.75 0.64
N VAL A 183 13.59 -1.60 0.67
CA VAL A 183 13.08 -0.27 1.10
C VAL A 183 11.80 0.09 0.31
N PRO A 184 10.77 0.74 0.93
CA PRO A 184 9.53 1.12 0.25
C PRO A 184 9.70 1.78 -1.12
N THR A 185 10.66 2.71 -1.23
CA THR A 185 11.00 3.42 -2.46
C THR A 185 11.51 2.48 -3.56
N ALA A 186 12.29 1.45 -3.23
CA ALA A 186 12.77 0.47 -4.20
C ALA A 186 11.61 -0.39 -4.75
N ARG A 187 10.62 -0.73 -3.91
CA ARG A 187 9.43 -1.46 -4.38
C ARG A 187 8.52 -0.61 -5.25
N TRP A 188 8.43 0.68 -4.94
CA TRP A 188 7.74 1.63 -5.78
C TRP A 188 8.37 1.72 -7.18
N GLN A 189 9.70 1.82 -7.27
CA GLN A 189 10.41 1.79 -8.54
C GLN A 189 10.22 0.46 -9.29
N LEU A 190 10.16 -0.66 -8.58
CA LEU A 190 9.84 -1.95 -9.19
C LEU A 190 8.41 -2.01 -9.73
N ALA A 191 7.45 -1.38 -9.05
CA ALA A 191 6.06 -1.28 -9.51
C ALA A 191 5.94 -0.40 -10.76
N LYS A 192 6.71 0.70 -10.85
CA LYS A 192 6.81 1.52 -12.09
C LYS A 192 7.32 0.71 -13.29
N GLY A 193 8.18 -0.28 -13.03
CA GLY A 193 8.73 -1.16 -14.06
C GLY A 193 7.87 -2.36 -14.42
N LEU A 194 6.62 -2.44 -13.94
CA LEU A 194 5.67 -3.45 -14.39
C LEU A 194 5.14 -3.08 -15.78
N ASP A 195 5.14 -4.07 -16.67
CA ASP A 195 4.71 -3.96 -18.06
C ASP A 195 3.25 -4.40 -18.22
N ARG A 196 2.67 -4.19 -19.41
CA ARG A 196 1.27 -4.54 -19.70
C ARG A 196 0.93 -6.00 -19.34
N LYS A 197 1.83 -6.93 -19.59
CA LYS A 197 1.61 -8.36 -19.34
C LYS A 197 1.48 -8.64 -17.84
N ASP A 198 2.31 -8.01 -17.00
CA ASP A 198 2.24 -8.16 -15.54
C ASP A 198 0.85 -7.80 -14.98
N TYR A 199 0.24 -6.79 -15.59
CA TYR A 199 -1.07 -6.32 -15.20
C TYR A 199 -2.17 -7.24 -15.72
N GLU A 200 -2.05 -7.74 -16.96
CA GLU A 200 -2.95 -8.77 -17.50
C GLU A 200 -2.92 -10.04 -16.63
N ASP A 201 -1.73 -10.49 -16.21
CA ASP A 201 -1.57 -11.60 -15.25
C ASP A 201 -2.28 -11.27 -13.91
N THR A 202 -2.13 -10.05 -13.41
CA THR A 202 -2.77 -9.61 -12.15
C THR A 202 -4.29 -9.53 -12.24
N VAL A 203 -4.81 -9.13 -13.40
CA VAL A 203 -6.25 -9.08 -13.70
C VAL A 203 -6.82 -10.48 -13.85
N ALA A 204 -6.14 -11.37 -14.57
CA ALA A 204 -6.52 -12.78 -14.70
C ALA A 204 -6.59 -13.45 -13.33
N PHE A 205 -5.60 -13.21 -12.46
CA PHE A 205 -5.65 -13.65 -11.07
C PHE A 205 -6.87 -13.08 -10.33
N GLY A 206 -7.17 -11.78 -10.49
CA GLY A 206 -8.36 -11.17 -9.88
C GLY A 206 -9.67 -11.84 -10.30
N ALA A 207 -9.79 -12.24 -11.57
CA ALA A 207 -10.96 -12.96 -12.08
C ALA A 207 -11.06 -14.38 -11.50
N ASP A 208 -9.97 -15.14 -11.50
CA ASP A 208 -9.94 -16.49 -10.93
C ASP A 208 -10.16 -16.45 -9.40
N LEU A 209 -9.65 -15.40 -8.73
CA LEU A 209 -9.89 -15.12 -7.33
C LEU A 209 -11.36 -14.79 -7.07
N LYS A 210 -12.06 -14.10 -7.98
CA LYS A 210 -13.50 -13.83 -7.88
C LYS A 210 -14.28 -15.13 -7.80
N GLU A 211 -14.01 -16.02 -8.75
CA GLU A 211 -14.68 -17.31 -8.86
C GLU A 211 -14.39 -18.14 -7.61
N PHE A 212 -13.12 -18.29 -7.24
CA PHE A 212 -12.70 -19.03 -6.06
C PHE A 212 -13.26 -18.47 -4.75
N ALA A 213 -13.17 -17.16 -4.55
CA ALA A 213 -13.61 -16.56 -3.30
C ALA A 213 -15.13 -16.33 -3.28
N SER A 214 -15.88 -16.41 -4.40
CA SER A 214 -17.37 -16.28 -4.42
C SER A 214 -18.06 -17.27 -3.50
N ASP A 215 -17.46 -18.44 -3.33
CA ASP A 215 -17.91 -19.47 -2.39
C ASP A 215 -17.59 -19.15 -0.92
N GLN A 216 -16.61 -18.27 -0.65
CA GLN A 216 -16.24 -17.79 0.69
C GLN A 216 -16.80 -16.38 1.03
N TYR A 217 -17.11 -15.56 0.01
CA TYR A 217 -17.57 -14.17 0.13
C TYR A 217 -18.91 -14.06 0.87
N ARG A 218 -19.72 -15.13 0.88
CA ARG A 218 -21.04 -15.16 1.53
C ARG A 218 -21.00 -14.94 3.05
N GLU A 219 -19.84 -15.02 3.70
CA GLU A 219 -19.71 -14.85 5.15
C GLU A 219 -19.14 -13.50 5.62
N GLY A 220 -19.03 -12.48 4.74
CA GLY A 220 -18.84 -11.08 5.16
C GLY A 220 -17.53 -10.72 5.89
N ARG A 221 -16.46 -11.52 5.76
CA ARG A 221 -15.17 -11.25 6.44
C ARG A 221 -14.16 -10.61 5.50
N THR A 222 -13.50 -9.55 5.97
CA THR A 222 -12.43 -8.83 5.27
C THR A 222 -11.36 -9.80 4.73
N ILE A 223 -11.03 -9.66 3.46
CA ILE A 223 -10.39 -10.74 2.71
C ILE A 223 -8.88 -10.63 2.73
N MET A 224 -8.27 -11.70 3.23
CA MET A 224 -6.87 -12.10 3.09
C MET A 224 -5.85 -11.05 3.53
N LYS A 225 -5.25 -11.30 4.71
CA LYS A 225 -4.05 -10.57 5.13
C LYS A 225 -2.95 -10.76 4.08
N ILE A 226 -2.07 -9.77 3.95
CA ILE A 226 -0.97 -9.72 2.96
C ILE A 226 -0.19 -11.05 2.80
N PRO A 227 0.11 -11.82 3.87
CA PRO A 227 0.83 -13.09 3.74
C PRO A 227 0.07 -14.13 2.91
N ALA A 228 -1.22 -14.35 3.19
CA ALA A 228 -2.04 -15.33 2.48
C ALA A 228 -2.21 -14.94 1.00
N MET A 229 -2.44 -13.65 0.72
CA MET A 229 -2.52 -13.14 -0.65
C MET A 229 -1.23 -13.39 -1.44
N THR A 230 -0.06 -13.24 -0.80
CA THR A 230 1.24 -13.47 -1.45
C THR A 230 1.42 -14.95 -1.82
N ILE A 231 1.03 -15.87 -0.93
CA ILE A 231 1.12 -17.31 -1.14
C ILE A 231 0.14 -17.75 -2.23
N ILE A 232 -1.13 -17.35 -2.13
CA ILE A 232 -2.20 -17.70 -3.07
C ILE A 232 -1.87 -17.21 -4.48
N TYR A 233 -1.43 -15.95 -4.61
CA TYR A 233 -0.99 -15.42 -5.90
C TYR A 233 0.19 -16.23 -6.47
N ARG A 234 1.17 -16.59 -5.64
CA ARG A 234 2.33 -17.35 -6.12
C ARG A 234 1.93 -18.74 -6.60
N ILE A 235 1.04 -19.43 -5.88
CA ILE A 235 0.48 -20.70 -6.34
C ILE A 235 -0.21 -20.50 -7.69
N TRP A 236 -1.07 -19.50 -7.82
CA TRP A 236 -1.74 -19.18 -9.08
C TRP A 236 -0.75 -18.91 -10.21
N TYR A 237 0.22 -18.02 -9.98
CA TYR A 237 1.20 -17.62 -10.99
C TYR A 237 2.04 -18.81 -11.48
N LEU A 238 2.45 -19.68 -10.57
CA LEU A 238 3.20 -20.89 -10.94
C LEU A 238 2.34 -21.84 -11.77
N ASN A 239 1.09 -22.09 -11.39
CA ASN A 239 0.22 -23.05 -12.08
C ASN A 239 -0.40 -22.51 -13.37
N CYS A 240 -0.55 -21.20 -13.52
CA CYS A 240 -1.28 -20.60 -14.64
C CYS A 240 -0.38 -19.84 -15.62
N ILE A 241 0.81 -19.41 -15.20
CA ILE A 241 1.70 -18.56 -16.00
C ILE A 241 3.08 -19.20 -16.22
N GLU A 242 3.82 -19.53 -15.16
CA GLU A 242 5.25 -19.94 -15.27
C GLU A 242 5.41 -21.42 -15.63
N MET A 243 4.60 -22.30 -15.05
CA MET A 243 4.60 -23.74 -15.29
C MET A 243 3.15 -24.21 -15.40
N PRO A 244 2.47 -23.90 -16.52
CA PRO A 244 1.14 -24.43 -16.74
C PRO A 244 1.20 -25.95 -16.57
N PHE A 245 0.31 -26.49 -15.75
CA PHE A 245 0.18 -27.93 -15.58
C PHE A 245 0.07 -28.55 -16.98
N MET A 246 0.65 -29.72 -17.24
CA MET A 246 0.64 -30.35 -18.59
C MET A 246 -0.76 -30.73 -19.11
N GLY A 247 -1.82 -30.24 -18.47
CA GLY A 247 -3.21 -30.38 -18.87
C GLY A 247 -3.81 -29.07 -19.42
N THR A 248 -5.13 -29.03 -19.46
CA THR A 248 -5.92 -27.88 -19.91
C THR A 248 -5.83 -26.70 -18.92
N VAL A 249 -6.24 -25.51 -19.39
CA VAL A 249 -6.36 -24.31 -18.54
C VAL A 249 -7.28 -24.57 -17.34
N ASP A 250 -8.34 -25.35 -17.53
CA ASP A 250 -9.30 -25.68 -16.47
C ASP A 250 -8.71 -26.62 -15.42
N GLU A 251 -7.86 -27.57 -15.83
CA GLU A 251 -7.13 -28.45 -14.89
C GLU A 251 -6.11 -27.66 -14.06
N SER A 252 -5.40 -26.70 -14.70
CA SER A 252 -4.49 -25.79 -13.99
C SER A 252 -5.23 -24.92 -12.97
N ARG A 253 -6.42 -24.41 -13.35
CA ARG A 253 -7.29 -23.63 -12.45
C ARG A 253 -7.86 -24.46 -11.31
N LYS A 254 -8.21 -25.72 -11.56
CA LYS A 254 -8.67 -26.64 -10.51
C LYS A 254 -7.55 -26.91 -9.50
N ALA A 255 -6.34 -27.22 -9.97
CA ALA A 255 -5.17 -27.44 -9.11
C ALA A 255 -4.83 -26.20 -8.26
N PHE A 256 -4.96 -25.00 -8.83
CA PHE A 256 -4.87 -23.74 -8.08
C PHE A 256 -5.90 -23.67 -6.95
N ARG A 257 -7.19 -23.93 -7.25
CA ARG A 257 -8.28 -23.84 -6.26
C ARG A 257 -8.06 -24.78 -5.08
N ASP A 258 -7.69 -26.04 -5.35
CA ASP A 258 -7.45 -27.04 -4.31
C ASP A 258 -6.31 -26.61 -3.38
N ARG A 259 -5.18 -26.16 -3.93
CA ARG A 259 -4.03 -25.69 -3.13
C ARG A 259 -4.28 -24.37 -2.41
N ALA A 260 -5.03 -23.45 -3.02
CA ALA A 260 -5.40 -22.19 -2.38
C ALA A 260 -6.34 -22.43 -1.19
N TRP A 261 -7.20 -23.44 -1.28
CA TRP A 261 -8.07 -23.86 -0.19
C TRP A 261 -7.30 -24.33 1.03
N ASP A 262 -6.27 -25.16 0.84
CA ASP A 262 -5.42 -25.64 1.93
C ASP A 262 -4.76 -24.46 2.67
N VAL A 263 -4.24 -23.48 1.94
CA VAL A 263 -3.61 -22.28 2.52
C VAL A 263 -4.60 -21.48 3.38
N LEU A 264 -5.82 -21.27 2.90
CA LEU A 264 -6.85 -20.55 3.66
C LEU A 264 -7.31 -21.33 4.88
N HIS A 265 -7.43 -22.65 4.77
CA HIS A 265 -7.78 -23.52 5.88
C HIS A 265 -6.70 -23.45 6.97
N TRP A 266 -5.43 -23.55 6.59
CA TRP A 266 -4.29 -23.39 7.50
C TRP A 266 -4.23 -21.99 8.13
N GLU A 267 -4.56 -20.93 7.41
CA GLU A 267 -4.62 -19.57 8.00
C GLU A 267 -5.73 -19.48 9.06
N LYS A 268 -6.90 -20.11 8.83
CA LYS A 268 -7.97 -20.20 9.83
C LYS A 268 -7.49 -20.96 11.07
N VAL A 269 -6.80 -22.09 10.90
CA VAL A 269 -6.22 -22.88 11.99
C VAL A 269 -5.21 -22.05 12.79
N ILE A 270 -4.23 -21.43 12.13
CA ILE A 270 -3.20 -20.60 12.77
C ILE A 270 -3.82 -19.42 13.54
N ASN A 271 -4.83 -18.75 12.96
CA ASN A 271 -5.51 -17.64 13.63
C ASN A 271 -6.34 -18.12 14.83
N ALA A 272 -7.02 -19.27 14.75
CA ALA A 272 -7.71 -19.87 15.88
C ALA A 272 -6.75 -20.21 17.03
N PHE A 273 -5.57 -20.74 16.72
CA PHE A 273 -4.50 -20.98 17.71
C PHE A 273 -3.93 -19.70 18.32
N ARG A 274 -3.72 -18.64 17.52
CA ARG A 274 -3.26 -17.34 18.03
C ARG A 274 -4.27 -16.68 18.96
N ASN A 275 -5.56 -16.84 18.67
CA ASN A 275 -6.65 -16.26 19.46
C ASN A 275 -6.98 -17.07 20.73
N THR A 276 -6.59 -18.34 20.80
CA THR A 276 -6.75 -19.20 21.98
C THR A 276 -5.57 -19.08 22.95
N ASN A 277 -4.39 -18.65 22.49
CA ASN A 277 -3.24 -18.30 23.33
C ASN A 277 -3.37 -16.91 24.00
N ILE A 278 -4.47 -16.73 24.74
CA ILE A 278 -4.62 -15.65 25.73
C ILE A 278 -3.81 -16.07 26.97
N GLY A 279 -2.49 -15.99 26.86
CA GLY A 279 -1.60 -16.49 27.91
C GLY A 279 -0.13 -16.26 27.63
N GLY A 280 0.29 -15.01 27.40
CA GLY A 280 1.62 -14.48 27.69
C GLY A 280 2.88 -15.09 27.04
N GLY A 281 2.81 -16.22 26.35
CA GLY A 281 3.97 -16.89 25.76
C GLY A 281 4.16 -16.53 24.29
N LYS A 282 5.28 -15.90 23.94
CA LYS A 282 5.76 -15.86 22.55
C LYS A 282 6.26 -17.27 22.16
N GLY A 283 5.33 -18.18 21.87
CA GLY A 283 5.66 -19.47 21.28
C GLY A 283 6.10 -19.27 19.83
N HIS A 284 7.32 -19.69 19.48
CA HIS A 284 7.71 -19.92 18.10
C HIS A 284 7.04 -21.23 17.64
N LEU A 285 6.22 -21.15 16.58
CA LEU A 285 5.70 -22.33 15.91
C LEU A 285 6.45 -22.50 14.58
N ALA A 286 7.32 -23.50 14.51
CA ALA A 286 7.71 -24.11 13.24
C ALA A 286 6.63 -25.15 12.91
N ILE A 287 5.94 -24.99 11.78
CA ILE A 287 4.95 -25.96 11.30
C ILE A 287 5.50 -26.56 10.01
N GLU A 288 5.78 -27.85 10.04
CA GLU A 288 6.05 -28.65 8.85
C GLU A 288 4.71 -28.91 8.13
N ALA A 289 4.56 -28.38 6.92
CA ALA A 289 3.56 -28.86 5.97
C ALA A 289 4.24 -29.92 5.08
N GLU A 290 3.50 -30.95 4.64
CA GLU A 290 3.95 -31.98 3.68
C GLU A 290 4.48 -31.42 2.34
N HIS A 291 4.44 -30.09 2.13
CA HIS A 291 4.89 -29.39 0.93
C HIS A 291 5.94 -28.30 1.17
N GLY A 292 6.62 -28.31 2.31
CA GLY A 292 7.79 -27.46 2.58
C GLY A 292 7.47 -26.17 3.35
N PHE A 293 8.38 -25.85 4.28
CA PHE A 293 8.30 -24.84 5.33
C PHE A 293 7.65 -23.49 4.98
N VAL A 294 6.72 -23.03 5.82
CA VAL A 294 6.40 -21.61 6.01
C VAL A 294 6.77 -21.24 7.43
N ASP A 295 7.93 -20.64 7.62
CA ASP A 295 8.32 -20.07 8.91
C ASP A 295 7.53 -18.78 9.13
N ALA A 296 6.51 -18.84 9.99
CA ALA A 296 5.67 -17.71 10.34
C ALA A 296 6.31 -16.87 11.45
N ALA A 297 7.54 -16.41 11.25
CA ALA A 297 8.23 -15.55 12.20
C ALA A 297 8.07 -14.06 11.85
N ASN A 298 7.47 -13.31 12.77
CA ASN A 298 7.93 -11.95 13.05
C ASN A 298 9.44 -12.05 13.34
N HIS A 299 10.32 -11.33 12.64
CA HIS A 299 11.48 -10.68 13.26
C HIS A 299 12.32 -9.83 12.27
N ASN A 300 12.71 -8.66 12.78
CA ASN A 300 13.99 -8.04 12.45
C ASN A 300 15.11 -9.06 12.72
N HIS A 301 15.78 -9.50 11.66
CA HIS A 301 17.17 -10.00 11.57
C HIS A 301 17.24 -11.07 10.46
N SER A 302 17.85 -10.69 9.34
CA SER A 302 18.66 -11.47 8.37
C SER A 302 18.47 -12.99 8.17
N GLY A 303 17.29 -13.56 8.35
CA GLY A 303 17.00 -14.95 7.95
C GLY A 303 16.65 -15.04 6.45
N GLN A 304 17.50 -15.68 5.66
CA GLN A 304 17.15 -16.09 4.29
C GLN A 304 16.10 -17.22 4.36
N LEU A 305 15.00 -17.08 3.63
CA LEU A 305 14.11 -18.20 3.30
C LEU A 305 14.89 -19.19 2.41
N LYS A 306 15.26 -20.35 2.95
CA LYS A 306 15.76 -21.48 2.14
C LYS A 306 14.55 -22.28 1.65
N TYR A 307 14.37 -22.34 0.34
CA TYR A 307 13.43 -23.27 -0.30
C TYR A 307 14.16 -24.59 -0.58
N PRO A 308 13.53 -25.76 -0.36
CA PRO A 308 14.14 -27.05 -0.71
C PRO A 308 14.35 -27.18 -2.23
N SER A 309 15.49 -27.72 -2.63
CA SER A 309 15.85 -28.06 -4.02
C SER A 309 15.01 -29.20 -4.62
N GLU A 310 14.20 -29.88 -3.80
CA GLU A 310 13.46 -31.10 -4.16
C GLU A 310 12.25 -30.87 -5.08
N PHE A 311 11.92 -29.60 -5.39
CA PHE A 311 10.93 -29.26 -6.43
C PHE A 311 11.50 -29.29 -7.86
N TYR A 312 12.83 -29.37 -8.03
CA TYR A 312 13.49 -29.40 -9.34
C TYR A 312 14.08 -30.80 -9.60
N GLY A 313 13.23 -31.78 -9.92
CA GLY A 313 13.75 -33.07 -10.41
C GLY A 313 12.88 -34.26 -10.05
N ARG A 314 11.77 -34.43 -10.78
CA ARG A 314 11.31 -35.78 -11.13
C ARG A 314 11.04 -35.80 -12.63
N THR A 315 12.11 -36.03 -13.38
CA THR A 315 12.00 -36.64 -14.70
C THR A 315 11.36 -38.01 -14.48
N LEU A 316 10.19 -38.26 -15.06
CA LEU A 316 9.63 -39.60 -15.14
C LEU A 316 10.56 -40.42 -16.04
N GLU A 317 11.31 -41.35 -15.45
CA GLU A 317 11.83 -42.48 -16.21
C GLU A 317 10.66 -43.41 -16.49
N VAL A 318 10.36 -43.58 -17.78
CA VAL A 318 9.39 -44.53 -18.28
C VAL A 318 10.09 -45.88 -18.38
N SER A 319 9.63 -46.87 -17.61
CA SER A 319 9.87 -48.29 -17.86
C SER A 319 8.64 -48.90 -18.52
#